data_AF-A0A6P3ZJZ2-F1
#
_entry.id   AF-A0A6P3ZJZ2-F1
#
_cell.length_a   1.000
_cell.length_b   1.000
_cell.length_c   1.000
_cell.angle_alpha   90.00
_cell.angle_beta   90.00
_cell.angle_gamma   90.00
#
_symmetry.space_group_name_H-M   'P 1'
#
loop_
_entity.id
_entity.type
_entity.pdbx_description
1 polymer ?
#
loop_
_entity_poly.entity_id
_entity_poly.type
_entity_poly.pdbx_seq_one_letter_code
_entity_poly.pdbx_strand_id
1 'polypeptide(L)'
;MVYLECYKKWAKDQKTGYYDTYKKSMYEVDAMVKHYKKALTNYWIYMVNEVKIKPQKEGADFQSRWLYAGTTYRRMIEPLDIAEHYNEKKRLSYETEGRSDHYILLEGWLKEAKEIERYATNLKKENVASILTIDSCFWAKVEEAIISCNLLKTEKYGVEEKVKKLKDFENYVWRLLTNYEVSPEIFLPESSFMKWWKDWKAYRKTLGITSPLHDFIESGTYVEYDGGVWSPPVNTQLV
;
A
#
# COMPACT_ATOMS: atom_id res chain seq x y z
N MET A 1 16.68 -3.75 7.11
CA MET A 1 15.87 -4.24 5.98
C MET A 1 15.64 -5.75 6.06
N VAL A 2 16.68 -6.59 6.07
CA VAL A 2 16.56 -8.07 6.11
C VAL A 2 15.57 -8.58 7.17
N TYR A 3 15.64 -8.10 8.42
CA TYR A 3 14.69 -8.52 9.48
C TYR A 3 13.22 -8.25 9.13
N LEU A 4 12.92 -7.16 8.43
CA LEU A 4 11.57 -6.82 8.00
C LEU A 4 11.11 -7.66 6.82
N GLU A 5 12.03 -8.03 5.92
CA GLU A 5 11.76 -8.97 4.83
C GLU A 5 11.44 -10.36 5.38
N CYS A 6 12.19 -10.83 6.38
CA CYS A 6 11.91 -12.06 7.10
C CYS A 6 10.56 -12.00 7.83
N TYR A 7 10.28 -10.90 8.54
CA TYR A 7 8.99 -10.70 9.19
C TYR A 7 7.83 -10.70 8.19
N LYS A 8 8.01 -10.03 7.05
CA LYS A 8 7.02 -9.99 5.97
C LYS A 8 6.71 -11.38 5.43
N LYS A 9 7.75 -12.16 5.15
CA LYS A 9 7.61 -13.57 4.73
C LYS A 9 6.87 -14.40 5.78
N TRP A 10 7.31 -14.32 7.04
CA TRP A 10 6.68 -15.04 8.14
C TRP A 10 5.19 -14.68 8.29
N ALA A 11 4.84 -13.40 8.22
CA ALA A 11 3.45 -12.93 8.30
C ALA A 11 2.60 -13.34 7.09
N LYS A 12 3.20 -13.45 5.89
CA LYS A 12 2.55 -14.04 4.71
C LYS A 12 2.23 -15.52 4.94
N ASP A 13 3.13 -16.27 5.57
CA ASP A 13 2.92 -17.69 5.92
C ASP A 13 1.77 -17.85 6.93
N GLN A 14 1.57 -16.88 7.83
CA GLN A 14 0.42 -16.80 8.75
C GLN A 14 -0.91 -16.37 8.09
N LYS A 15 -0.95 -16.19 6.76
CA LYS A 15 -2.15 -15.79 6.00
C LYS A 15 -2.77 -14.46 6.43
N THR A 16 -2.02 -13.62 7.13
CA THR A 16 -2.45 -12.31 7.63
C THR A 16 -1.75 -11.17 6.89
N GLY A 17 -0.47 -11.35 6.56
CA GLY A 17 0.33 -10.29 5.97
C GLY A 17 0.90 -9.36 7.03
N TYR A 18 2.01 -8.72 6.70
CA TYR A 18 2.85 -8.02 7.67
C TYR A 18 2.19 -6.75 8.23
N TYR A 19 1.40 -6.04 7.42
CA TYR A 19 0.62 -4.88 7.86
C TYR A 19 -0.36 -5.24 8.97
N ASP A 20 -1.25 -6.21 8.71
CA ASP A 20 -2.29 -6.62 9.65
C ASP A 20 -1.71 -7.33 10.88
N THR A 21 -0.63 -8.10 10.71
CA THR A 21 0.06 -8.75 11.83
C THR A 21 0.66 -7.70 12.77
N TYR A 22 1.35 -6.71 12.21
CA TYR A 22 1.94 -5.63 12.97
C TYR A 22 0.88 -4.77 13.66
N LYS A 23 -0.22 -4.47 12.95
CA LYS A 23 -1.35 -3.73 13.50
C LYS A 23 -2.00 -4.45 14.69
N LYS A 24 -2.13 -5.78 14.64
CA LYS A 24 -2.62 -6.57 15.78
C LYS A 24 -1.62 -6.58 16.94
N SER A 25 -0.31 -6.55 16.65
CA SER A 25 0.79 -6.49 17.62
C SER A 25 0.68 -7.58 18.71
N MET A 26 0.37 -8.82 18.30
CA MET A 26 0.08 -9.94 19.21
C MET A 26 1.26 -10.88 19.45
N TYR A 27 2.36 -10.76 18.69
CA TYR A 27 3.47 -11.70 18.72
C TYR A 27 4.73 -11.08 19.30
N GLU A 28 5.58 -11.90 19.93
CA GLU A 28 6.87 -11.44 20.49
C GLU A 28 7.78 -10.84 19.42
N VAL A 29 7.72 -11.37 18.19
CA VAL A 29 8.47 -10.85 17.04
C VAL A 29 8.12 -9.40 16.72
N ASP A 30 6.92 -8.92 17.08
CA ASP A 30 6.49 -7.54 16.81
C ASP A 30 7.32 -6.53 17.62
N ALA A 31 7.81 -6.90 18.81
CA ALA A 31 8.71 -6.06 19.60
C ALA A 31 10.06 -5.83 18.89
N MET A 32 10.58 -6.89 18.26
CA MET A 32 11.80 -6.81 17.46
C MET A 32 11.59 -5.95 16.20
N VAL A 33 10.45 -6.11 15.52
CA VAL A 33 10.09 -5.28 14.35
C VAL A 33 9.99 -3.80 14.74
N LYS A 34 9.34 -3.48 15.86
CA LYS A 34 9.28 -2.10 16.39
C LYS A 34 10.67 -1.50 16.60
N HIS A 35 11.61 -2.27 17.16
CA HIS A 35 12.99 -1.83 17.35
C HIS A 35 13.67 -1.52 16.02
N TYR A 36 13.64 -2.43 15.05
CA TYR A 36 14.28 -2.23 13.75
C TYR A 36 13.63 -1.13 12.92
N LYS A 37 12.29 -1.02 12.96
CA LYS A 37 11.53 0.08 12.38
C LYS A 37 12.06 1.41 12.90
N LYS A 38 12.11 1.59 14.23
CA LYS A 38 12.60 2.82 14.86
C LYS A 38 14.03 3.16 14.45
N ALA A 39 14.93 2.19 14.41
CA ALA A 39 16.31 2.40 13.98
C ALA A 39 16.39 2.88 12.52
N LEU A 40 15.63 2.25 11.61
CA LEU A 40 15.58 2.66 10.20
C LEU A 40 14.95 4.03 10.01
N THR A 41 13.86 4.32 10.72
CA THR A 41 13.20 5.64 10.67
C THR A 41 14.14 6.75 11.11
N ASN A 42 14.87 6.55 12.22
CA ASN A 42 15.86 7.54 12.67
C ASN A 42 16.98 7.75 11.62
N TYR A 43 17.48 6.67 11.02
CA TYR A 43 18.49 6.75 9.97
C TYR A 43 17.97 7.54 8.76
N TRP A 44 16.78 7.23 8.25
CA TRP A 44 16.25 7.89 7.06
C TRP A 44 15.85 9.34 7.30
N ILE A 45 15.32 9.67 8.49
CA ILE A 45 15.09 11.06 8.87
C ILE A 45 16.41 11.83 8.85
N TYR A 46 17.47 11.27 9.45
CA TYR A 46 18.80 11.88 9.41
C TYR A 46 19.31 12.07 7.98
N MET A 47 19.26 11.02 7.15
CA MET A 47 19.72 11.09 5.75
C MET A 47 18.96 12.11 4.92
N VAL A 48 17.63 12.19 5.06
CA VAL A 48 16.79 13.17 4.37
C VAL A 48 17.15 14.60 4.79
N ASN A 49 17.43 14.81 6.08
CA ASN A 49 17.86 16.12 6.58
C ASN A 49 19.25 16.52 6.07
N GLU A 50 20.20 15.58 6.02
CA GLU A 50 21.52 15.84 5.45
C GLU A 50 21.44 16.27 3.98
N VAL A 51 20.62 15.58 3.17
CA VAL A 51 20.41 15.93 1.75
C VAL A 51 19.74 17.30 1.58
N LYS A 52 18.83 17.68 2.49
CA LYS A 52 18.21 19.01 2.48
C LYS A 52 19.22 20.12 2.76
N ILE A 53 20.10 19.94 3.74
CA ILE A 53 21.07 20.96 4.16
C ILE A 53 22.23 21.05 3.15
N LYS A 54 22.67 19.92 2.63
CA LYS A 54 23.73 19.80 1.64
C LYS A 54 23.23 18.91 0.51
N PRO A 55 22.65 19.49 -0.56
CA PRO A 55 22.34 18.74 -1.76
C PRO A 55 23.62 18.03 -2.20
N GLN A 56 23.59 16.70 -2.18
CA GLN A 56 24.80 15.95 -2.42
C GLN A 56 25.31 16.22 -3.84
N LYS A 57 26.58 16.64 -3.94
CA LYS A 57 27.29 16.84 -5.21
C LYS A 57 27.85 15.53 -5.78
N GLU A 58 27.49 14.40 -5.18
CA GLU A 58 27.99 13.08 -5.54
C GLU A 58 27.43 12.65 -6.90
N GLY A 59 28.17 11.83 -7.64
CA GLY A 59 27.81 11.45 -9.02
C GLY A 59 26.45 10.75 -9.13
N ALA A 60 25.88 10.73 -10.34
CA ALA A 60 24.55 10.20 -10.64
C ALA A 60 24.29 8.78 -10.10
N ASP A 61 25.32 7.92 -10.08
CA ASP A 61 25.25 6.55 -9.56
C ASP A 61 24.99 6.46 -8.05
N PHE A 62 25.51 7.41 -7.26
CA PHE A 62 25.24 7.44 -5.83
C PHE A 62 23.80 7.87 -5.57
N GLN A 63 23.35 8.91 -6.28
CA GLN A 63 21.99 9.42 -6.18
C GLN A 63 20.95 8.35 -6.54
N SER A 64 21.17 7.57 -7.60
CA SER A 64 20.26 6.50 -8.00
C SER A 64 20.19 5.37 -6.96
N ARG A 65 21.32 4.93 -6.41
CA ARG A 65 21.37 3.90 -5.35
C ARG A 65 20.67 4.36 -4.07
N TRP A 66 20.91 5.60 -3.65
CA TRP A 66 20.30 6.16 -2.46
C TRP A 66 18.80 6.34 -2.63
N LEU A 67 18.32 6.83 -3.78
CA LEU A 67 16.90 6.93 -4.10
C LEU A 67 16.21 5.56 -4.12
N TYR A 68 16.87 4.54 -4.67
CA TYR A 68 16.36 3.17 -4.66
C TYR A 68 16.23 2.64 -3.23
N ALA A 69 17.27 2.81 -2.40
CA ALA A 69 17.24 2.39 -1.00
C ALA A 69 16.14 3.12 -0.20
N GLY A 70 15.98 4.42 -0.42
CA GLY A 70 14.96 5.25 0.24
C GLY A 70 13.55 4.86 -0.19
N THR A 71 13.38 4.51 -1.46
CA THR A 71 12.11 4.00 -2.00
C THR A 71 11.73 2.65 -1.38
N THR A 72 12.68 1.72 -1.29
CA THR A 72 12.45 0.41 -0.67
C THR A 72 12.14 0.55 0.81
N TYR A 73 12.87 1.41 1.53
CA TYR A 73 12.57 1.76 2.92
C TYR A 73 11.15 2.30 3.07
N ARG A 74 10.77 3.34 2.30
CA ARG A 74 9.45 3.96 2.38
C ARG A 74 8.34 2.93 2.15
N ARG A 75 8.45 2.12 1.09
CA ARG A 75 7.45 1.09 0.75
C ARG A 75 7.36 -0.04 1.78
N MET A 76 8.43 -0.32 2.51
CA MET A 76 8.44 -1.35 3.56
C MET A 76 7.91 -0.82 4.90
N ILE A 77 8.35 0.38 5.31
CA ILE A 77 8.13 0.90 6.68
C ILE A 77 6.88 1.75 6.79
N GLU A 78 6.56 2.59 5.80
CA GLU A 78 5.42 3.51 5.88
C GLU A 78 4.08 2.78 6.15
N PRO A 79 3.82 1.58 5.59
CA PRO A 79 2.69 0.75 6.00
C PRO A 79 2.61 0.46 7.51
N LEU A 80 3.74 0.29 8.19
CA LEU A 80 3.79 0.04 9.63
C LEU A 80 3.50 1.31 10.44
N ASP A 81 3.96 2.48 9.97
CA ASP A 81 3.57 3.77 10.56
C ASP A 81 2.07 4.05 10.37
N ILE A 82 1.50 3.67 9.22
CA ILE A 82 0.06 3.74 8.97
C ILE A 82 -0.70 2.84 9.95
N ALA A 83 -0.23 1.61 10.18
CA ALA A 83 -0.84 0.68 11.12
C ALA A 83 -0.89 1.27 12.56
N GLU A 84 0.21 1.88 13.02
CA GLU A 84 0.27 2.61 14.29
C GLU A 84 -0.71 3.79 14.31
N HIS A 85 -0.70 4.62 13.26
CA HIS A 85 -1.57 5.80 13.18
C HIS A 85 -3.05 5.44 13.31
N TYR A 86 -3.55 4.44 12.58
CA TYR A 86 -4.96 4.06 12.67
C TYR A 86 -5.31 3.23 13.93
N ASN A 87 -4.32 2.68 14.63
CA ASN A 87 -4.53 2.10 15.96
C ASN A 87 -4.68 3.17 17.05
N GLU A 88 -3.84 4.21 17.01
CA GLU A 88 -3.78 5.26 18.04
C GLU A 88 -4.72 6.43 17.77
N LYS A 89 -4.81 6.89 16.51
CA LYS A 89 -5.41 8.16 16.08
C LYS A 89 -6.56 7.95 15.10
N LYS A 90 -7.52 7.10 15.47
CA LYS A 90 -8.68 6.60 14.68
C LYS A 90 -9.55 7.63 13.92
N ARG A 91 -9.30 8.94 14.05
CA ARG A 91 -10.13 10.01 13.47
C ARG A 91 -9.38 10.94 12.52
N LEU A 92 -8.05 10.87 12.44
CA LEU A 92 -7.24 11.75 11.59
C LEU A 92 -6.82 11.01 10.34
N SER A 93 -6.88 11.66 9.19
CA SER A 93 -6.43 11.05 7.93
C SER A 93 -4.90 11.00 7.91
N TYR A 94 -4.34 9.81 7.67
CA TYR A 94 -2.89 9.65 7.65
C TYR A 94 -2.22 10.54 6.60
N GLU A 95 -2.74 10.57 5.37
CA GLU A 95 -2.11 11.28 4.26
C GLU A 95 -2.03 12.79 4.46
N THR A 96 -3.00 13.38 5.17
CA THR A 96 -3.10 14.83 5.37
C THR A 96 -2.55 15.29 6.72
N GLU A 97 -2.65 14.46 7.77
CA GLU A 97 -2.39 14.89 9.15
C GLU A 97 -1.38 14.00 9.90
N GLY A 98 -1.09 12.80 9.39
CA GLY A 98 -0.23 11.81 10.07
C GLY A 98 1.10 11.53 9.38
N ARG A 99 1.21 11.87 8.09
CA ARG A 99 2.34 11.48 7.25
C ARG A 99 3.58 12.30 7.57
N SER A 100 4.68 11.61 7.89
CA SER A 100 5.94 12.27 8.21
C SER A 100 6.62 12.86 6.96
N ASP A 101 7.16 14.08 7.09
CA ASP A 101 7.86 14.82 6.03
C ASP A 101 8.90 14.00 5.27
N HIS A 102 9.64 13.13 5.97
CA HIS A 102 10.71 12.36 5.35
C HIS A 102 10.20 11.39 4.27
N TYR A 103 8.99 10.84 4.42
CA TYR A 103 8.36 10.03 3.38
C TYR A 103 7.91 10.87 2.19
N ILE A 104 7.34 12.04 2.45
CA ILE A 104 6.90 12.99 1.42
C ILE A 104 8.08 13.40 0.55
N LEU A 105 9.22 13.72 1.16
CA LEU A 105 10.45 14.12 0.45
C LEU A 105 11.04 12.98 -0.36
N LEU A 106 11.16 11.78 0.22
CA LEU A 106 11.64 10.59 -0.50
C LEU A 106 10.77 10.24 -1.69
N GLU A 107 9.44 10.40 -1.57
CA GLU A 107 8.52 10.20 -2.69
C GLU A 107 8.68 11.31 -3.76
N GLY A 108 8.81 12.57 -3.35
CA GLY A 108 9.02 13.71 -4.24
C GLY A 108 10.29 13.56 -5.07
N TRP A 109 11.43 13.29 -4.43
CA TRP A 109 12.71 13.10 -5.12
C TRP A 109 12.69 11.91 -6.07
N LEU A 110 11.96 10.83 -5.75
CA LEU A 110 11.78 9.72 -6.69
C LEU A 110 10.97 10.14 -7.93
N LYS A 111 9.91 10.96 -7.76
CA LYS A 111 9.10 11.45 -8.88
C LYS A 111 9.94 12.34 -9.79
N GLU A 112 10.69 13.28 -9.23
CA GLU A 112 11.63 14.15 -9.96
C GLU A 112 12.64 13.33 -10.77
N ALA A 113 13.24 12.30 -10.15
CA ALA A 113 14.19 11.42 -10.84
C ALA A 113 13.52 10.56 -11.94
N LYS A 114 12.29 10.07 -11.72
CA LYS A 114 11.57 9.25 -12.70
C LYS A 114 10.99 10.03 -13.87
N GLU A 115 10.68 11.31 -13.69
CA GLU A 115 10.34 12.18 -14.83
C GLU A 115 11.55 12.36 -15.77
N ILE A 116 12.77 12.17 -15.26
CA ILE A 116 14.01 12.09 -16.06
C ILE A 116 14.18 10.69 -16.70
N GLU A 117 13.77 9.61 -16.02
CA GLU A 117 13.91 8.20 -16.47
C GLU A 117 12.65 7.60 -17.16
N ARG A 118 11.75 8.43 -17.71
CA ARG A 118 10.42 8.02 -18.24
C ARG A 118 10.37 6.94 -19.33
N TYR A 119 11.48 6.26 -19.62
CA TYR A 119 11.60 5.15 -20.57
C TYR A 119 11.91 3.77 -19.95
N ALA A 120 12.09 3.63 -18.63
CA ALA A 120 12.52 2.34 -18.08
C ALA A 120 11.86 1.98 -16.74
N THR A 121 10.62 1.49 -16.74
CA THR A 121 10.20 0.49 -15.74
C THR A 121 8.93 -0.23 -16.18
N ASN A 122 9.08 -1.16 -17.12
CA ASN A 122 8.17 -2.29 -17.22
C ASN A 122 8.40 -3.17 -15.99
N LEU A 123 7.68 -2.92 -14.89
CA LEU A 123 7.55 -3.91 -13.84
C LEU A 123 6.91 -5.15 -14.48
N LYS A 124 7.73 -6.18 -14.66
CA LYS A 124 7.28 -7.41 -15.31
C LYS A 124 6.33 -8.12 -14.36
N LYS A 125 5.16 -8.47 -14.88
CA LYS A 125 4.18 -9.42 -14.33
C LYS A 125 4.81 -10.59 -13.56
N GLU A 126 5.94 -11.11 -14.04
CA GLU A 126 6.71 -12.23 -13.46
C GLU A 126 7.19 -12.00 -12.01
N ASN A 127 7.36 -10.75 -11.57
CA ASN A 127 7.92 -10.43 -10.24
C ASN A 127 6.88 -10.02 -9.19
N VAL A 128 5.60 -9.93 -9.56
CA VAL A 128 4.52 -9.39 -8.72
C VAL A 128 4.39 -10.09 -7.36
N ALA A 129 4.71 -11.39 -7.27
CA ALA A 129 4.73 -12.16 -6.04
C ALA A 129 5.63 -11.55 -4.93
N SER A 130 6.67 -10.83 -5.33
CA SER A 130 7.73 -10.30 -4.46
C SER A 130 7.70 -8.78 -4.29
N ILE A 131 6.78 -8.07 -4.95
CA ILE A 131 6.78 -6.61 -4.91
C ILE A 131 6.32 -6.08 -3.55
N LEU A 132 6.92 -4.96 -3.16
CA LEU A 132 6.30 -4.03 -2.25
C LEU A 132 5.33 -3.15 -3.06
N THR A 133 4.13 -2.92 -2.52
CA THR A 133 3.16 -2.02 -3.14
C THR A 133 3.81 -0.67 -3.45
N ILE A 134 3.61 -0.19 -4.67
CA ILE A 134 4.29 1.01 -5.17
C ILE A 134 3.88 2.26 -4.41
N ASP A 135 2.56 2.40 -4.19
CA ASP A 135 1.96 3.39 -3.32
C ASP A 135 2.10 2.96 -1.86
N SER A 136 3.05 3.56 -1.15
CA SER A 136 3.30 3.26 0.25
C SER A 136 2.18 3.73 1.18
N CYS A 137 1.29 4.62 0.72
CA CYS A 137 0.07 5.04 1.41
C CYS A 137 -1.14 4.15 1.09
N PHE A 138 -0.98 3.04 0.35
CA PHE A 138 -2.08 2.13 0.01
C PHE A 138 -2.92 1.75 1.23
N TRP A 139 -2.27 1.36 2.33
CA TRP A 139 -2.98 0.94 3.54
C TRP A 139 -3.75 2.08 4.22
N ALA A 140 -3.34 3.34 4.08
CA ALA A 140 -4.13 4.46 4.59
C ALA A 140 -5.46 4.55 3.85
N LYS A 141 -5.44 4.38 2.52
CA LYS A 141 -6.67 4.35 1.70
C LYS A 141 -7.57 3.17 2.04
N VAL A 142 -6.99 2.01 2.36
CA VAL A 142 -7.75 0.85 2.88
C VAL A 142 -8.47 1.21 4.18
N GLU A 143 -7.79 1.85 5.13
CA GLU A 143 -8.40 2.24 6.41
C GLU A 143 -9.53 3.26 6.23
N GLU A 144 -9.33 4.28 5.39
CA GLU A 144 -10.39 5.25 5.05
C GLU A 144 -11.60 4.58 4.37
N ALA A 145 -11.35 3.57 3.53
CA ALA A 145 -12.42 2.79 2.91
C ALA A 145 -13.16 1.92 3.94
N ILE A 146 -12.47 1.31 4.91
CA ILE A 146 -13.08 0.59 6.03
C ILE A 146 -13.93 1.53 6.89
N ILE A 147 -13.41 2.72 7.20
CA ILE A 147 -14.14 3.76 7.94
C ILE A 147 -15.41 4.13 7.17
N SER A 148 -15.32 4.37 5.86
CA SER A 148 -16.46 4.69 5.00
C SER A 148 -17.52 3.56 5.00
N CYS A 149 -17.10 2.29 4.94
CA CYS A 149 -17.99 1.14 5.07
C CYS A 149 -18.68 1.09 6.45
N ASN A 150 -17.96 1.35 7.53
CA ASN A 150 -18.55 1.36 8.88
C ASN A 150 -19.57 2.50 9.03
N LEU A 151 -19.25 3.69 8.52
CA LEU A 151 -20.17 4.82 8.55
C LEU A 151 -21.43 4.57 7.71
N LEU A 152 -21.35 3.85 6.59
CA LEU A 152 -22.55 3.44 5.83
C LEU A 152 -23.48 2.51 6.62
N LYS A 153 -22.94 1.72 7.56
CA LYS A 153 -23.75 0.84 8.43
C LYS A 153 -24.43 1.62 9.55
N THR A 154 -23.81 2.69 10.05
CA THR A 154 -24.28 3.41 11.25
C THR A 154 -25.00 4.72 10.93
N GLU A 155 -24.65 5.41 9.85
CA GLU A 155 -25.14 6.74 9.51
C GLU A 155 -26.04 6.72 8.26
N LYS A 156 -27.15 7.47 8.32
CA LYS A 156 -28.09 7.62 7.20
C LYS A 156 -27.83 8.85 6.32
N TYR A 157 -26.96 9.77 6.78
CA TYR A 157 -26.63 10.99 6.05
C TYR A 157 -25.35 10.82 5.22
N GLY A 158 -25.26 11.51 4.08
CA GLY A 158 -24.07 11.49 3.22
C GLY A 158 -23.79 10.11 2.60
N VAL A 159 -24.82 9.28 2.42
CA VAL A 159 -24.69 7.93 1.84
C VAL A 159 -24.06 7.99 0.45
N GLU A 160 -24.52 8.92 -0.40
CA GLU A 160 -24.01 9.08 -1.76
C GLU A 160 -22.51 9.40 -1.79
N GLU A 161 -22.05 10.31 -0.92
CA GLU A 161 -20.62 10.66 -0.82
C GLU A 161 -19.78 9.47 -0.35
N LYS A 162 -20.23 8.73 0.66
CA LYS A 162 -19.56 7.53 1.17
C LYS A 162 -19.48 6.44 0.10
N VAL A 163 -20.56 6.21 -0.64
CA VAL A 163 -20.61 5.27 -1.76
C VAL A 163 -19.66 5.70 -2.88
N LYS A 164 -19.60 6.99 -3.19
CA LYS A 164 -18.65 7.54 -4.17
C LYS A 164 -17.20 7.27 -3.76
N LYS A 165 -16.82 7.57 -2.51
CA LYS A 165 -15.47 7.27 -1.97
C LYS A 165 -15.10 5.79 -2.10
N LEU A 166 -16.04 4.89 -1.83
CA LEU A 166 -15.80 3.45 -1.95
C LEU A 166 -15.62 2.99 -3.40
N LYS A 167 -16.39 3.54 -4.34
CA LYS A 167 -16.21 3.31 -5.78
C LYS A 167 -14.88 3.86 -6.28
N ASP A 168 -14.50 5.06 -5.83
CA ASP A 168 -13.22 5.68 -6.19
C ASP A 168 -12.04 4.84 -5.69
N PHE A 169 -12.13 4.34 -4.45
CA PHE A 169 -11.13 3.42 -3.91
C PHE A 169 -11.06 2.09 -4.66
N GLU A 170 -12.20 1.50 -5.02
CA GLU A 170 -12.26 0.30 -5.86
C GLU A 170 -11.59 0.50 -7.22
N ASN A 171 -11.89 1.61 -7.90
CA ASN A 171 -11.25 1.96 -9.17
C ASN A 171 -9.73 2.16 -9.02
N TYR A 172 -9.31 2.78 -7.92
CA TYR A 172 -7.90 2.93 -7.56
C TYR A 172 -7.20 1.58 -7.42
N VAL A 173 -7.81 0.62 -6.69
CA VAL A 173 -7.26 -0.74 -6.52
C VAL A 173 -7.19 -1.45 -7.87
N TRP A 174 -8.23 -1.36 -8.68
CA TRP A 174 -8.26 -1.96 -10.02
C TRP A 174 -7.11 -1.46 -10.89
N ARG A 175 -6.85 -0.15 -10.91
CA ARG A 175 -5.72 0.44 -11.64
C ARG A 175 -4.37 -0.10 -11.16
N LEU A 176 -4.17 -0.22 -9.86
CA LEU A 176 -2.92 -0.78 -9.33
C LEU A 176 -2.73 -2.24 -9.75
N LEU A 177 -3.80 -3.03 -9.76
CA LEU A 177 -3.75 -4.43 -10.21
C LEU A 177 -3.38 -4.52 -11.68
N THR A 178 -4.06 -3.75 -12.55
CA THR A 178 -3.79 -3.79 -14.00
C THR A 178 -2.37 -3.33 -14.35
N ASN A 179 -1.74 -2.53 -13.49
CA ASN A 179 -0.39 -2.04 -13.67
C ASN A 179 0.67 -2.89 -12.93
N TYR A 180 0.28 -3.96 -12.22
CA TYR A 180 1.17 -4.77 -11.36
C TYR A 180 1.88 -3.96 -10.27
N GLU A 181 1.17 -3.00 -9.66
CA GLU A 181 1.72 -2.03 -8.71
C GLU A 181 1.36 -2.33 -7.25
N VAL A 182 0.57 -3.38 -6.98
CA VAL A 182 0.12 -3.76 -5.64
C VAL A 182 0.50 -5.19 -5.29
N SER A 183 1.04 -5.37 -4.07
CA SER A 183 1.45 -6.70 -3.59
C SER A 183 0.26 -7.65 -3.48
N PRO A 184 0.38 -8.93 -3.90
CA PRO A 184 -0.68 -9.93 -3.74
C PRO A 184 -1.07 -10.20 -2.28
N GLU A 185 -0.26 -9.78 -1.31
CA GLU A 185 -0.57 -9.92 0.13
C GLU A 185 -1.87 -9.23 0.54
N ILE A 186 -2.37 -8.28 -0.25
CA ILE A 186 -3.69 -7.68 0.01
C ILE A 186 -4.82 -8.71 -0.11
N PHE A 187 -4.63 -9.84 -0.80
CA PHE A 187 -5.62 -10.89 -0.96
C PHE A 187 -5.51 -11.99 0.09
N LEU A 188 -4.63 -11.83 1.08
CA LEU A 188 -4.56 -12.78 2.18
C LEU A 188 -5.89 -12.78 2.96
N PRO A 189 -6.39 -13.94 3.39
CA PRO A 189 -7.71 -14.07 4.01
C PRO A 189 -7.96 -13.14 5.20
N GLU A 190 -6.94 -12.94 6.03
CA GLU A 190 -7.03 -12.13 7.26
C GLU A 190 -6.60 -10.67 7.06
N SER A 191 -6.40 -10.25 5.81
CA SER A 191 -5.97 -8.88 5.50
C SER A 191 -7.10 -7.85 5.69
N SER A 192 -6.73 -6.62 6.05
CA SER A 192 -7.69 -5.51 6.16
C SER A 192 -8.35 -5.19 4.82
N PHE A 193 -7.66 -5.40 3.69
CA PHE A 193 -8.27 -5.26 2.36
C PHE A 193 -9.39 -6.28 2.13
N MET A 194 -9.18 -7.56 2.44
CA MET A 194 -10.23 -8.58 2.29
C MET A 194 -11.41 -8.35 3.25
N LYS A 195 -11.14 -7.79 4.44
CA LYS A 195 -12.19 -7.34 5.36
C LYS A 195 -13.02 -6.20 4.77
N TRP A 196 -12.37 -5.17 4.23
CA TRP A 196 -13.05 -4.09 3.50
C TRP A 196 -13.89 -4.67 2.35
N TRP A 197 -13.30 -5.54 1.53
CA TRP A 197 -13.97 -6.12 0.37
C TRP A 197 -15.24 -6.85 0.76
N LYS A 198 -15.21 -7.66 1.83
CA LYS A 198 -16.39 -8.36 2.35
C LYS A 198 -17.54 -7.40 2.69
N ASP A 199 -17.23 -6.31 3.38
CA ASP A 199 -18.20 -5.31 3.79
C ASP A 199 -18.75 -4.53 2.59
N TRP A 200 -17.87 -4.09 1.70
CA TRP A 200 -18.24 -3.39 0.48
C TRP A 200 -19.09 -4.25 -0.45
N LYS A 201 -18.70 -5.52 -0.64
CA LYS A 201 -19.43 -6.53 -1.41
C LYS A 201 -20.86 -6.71 -0.92
N ALA A 202 -21.04 -6.82 0.39
CA ALA A 202 -22.38 -6.96 0.98
C ALA A 202 -23.27 -5.74 0.66
N TYR A 203 -22.69 -4.53 0.73
CA TYR A 203 -23.40 -3.30 0.44
C TYR A 203 -23.72 -3.14 -1.05
N ARG A 204 -22.73 -3.26 -1.95
CA ARG A 204 -22.95 -3.11 -3.40
C ARG A 204 -23.94 -4.13 -3.99
N LYS A 205 -24.08 -5.30 -3.36
CA LYS A 205 -25.08 -6.30 -3.77
C LYS A 205 -26.50 -5.75 -3.64
N THR A 206 -26.78 -4.90 -2.64
CA THR A 206 -28.09 -4.26 -2.48
C THR A 206 -28.36 -3.22 -3.57
N LEU A 207 -27.29 -2.67 -4.18
CA LEU A 207 -27.35 -1.71 -5.27
C LEU A 207 -27.36 -2.36 -6.66
N GLY A 208 -27.15 -3.69 -6.76
CA GLY A 208 -27.05 -4.38 -8.05
C GLY A 208 -25.84 -4.00 -8.90
N ILE A 209 -24.74 -3.53 -8.28
CA ILE A 209 -23.56 -3.01 -8.98
C ILE A 209 -22.49 -4.10 -9.13
N THR A 210 -22.06 -4.37 -10.37
CA THR A 210 -20.90 -5.21 -10.71
C THR A 210 -19.71 -4.35 -11.14
N SER A 211 -18.51 -4.93 -11.16
CA SER A 211 -17.27 -4.24 -11.53
C SER A 211 -16.18 -5.25 -11.89
N PRO A 212 -15.11 -4.83 -12.60
CA PRO A 212 -14.00 -5.70 -12.91
C PRO A 212 -13.30 -6.28 -11.66
N LEU A 213 -13.16 -5.48 -10.60
CA LEU A 213 -12.56 -5.96 -9.34
C LEU A 213 -13.43 -7.04 -8.69
N HIS A 214 -14.76 -6.93 -8.81
CA HIS A 214 -15.67 -7.96 -8.31
C HIS A 214 -15.43 -9.28 -8.99
N ASP A 215 -15.47 -9.30 -10.32
CA ASP A 215 -15.35 -10.54 -11.08
C ASP A 215 -13.95 -11.15 -10.89
N PHE A 216 -12.91 -10.31 -10.77
CA PHE A 216 -11.55 -10.74 -10.47
C PHE A 216 -11.43 -11.42 -9.09
N ILE A 217 -12.02 -10.87 -8.04
CA ILE A 217 -11.95 -11.46 -6.69
C ILE A 217 -12.82 -12.72 -6.60
N GLU A 218 -14.04 -12.70 -7.15
CA GLU A 218 -14.97 -13.83 -7.06
C GLU A 218 -14.51 -15.05 -7.84
N SER A 219 -13.85 -14.86 -8.98
CA SER A 219 -13.29 -15.95 -9.78
C SER A 219 -12.04 -16.59 -9.17
N GLY A 220 -11.46 -15.99 -8.12
CA GLY A 220 -10.17 -16.45 -7.57
C GLY A 220 -8.96 -16.06 -8.42
N THR A 221 -9.12 -15.15 -9.39
CA THR A 221 -8.08 -14.77 -10.34
C THR A 221 -6.85 -14.13 -9.67
N TYR A 222 -6.99 -13.66 -8.43
CA TYR A 222 -5.84 -13.20 -7.63
C TYR A 222 -4.76 -14.28 -7.39
N VAL A 223 -5.08 -15.57 -7.53
CA VAL A 223 -4.08 -16.66 -7.50
C VAL A 223 -3.17 -16.61 -8.73
N GLU A 224 -3.75 -16.36 -9.91
CA GLU A 224 -2.98 -16.15 -11.13
C GLU A 224 -2.18 -14.85 -11.07
N TYR A 225 -2.71 -13.83 -10.40
CA TYR A 225 -2.00 -12.58 -10.12
C TYR A 225 -0.79 -12.84 -9.22
N ASP A 226 -0.93 -13.53 -8.09
CA ASP A 226 0.21 -13.89 -7.21
C ASP A 226 1.24 -14.74 -7.97
N GLY A 227 0.80 -15.65 -8.84
CA GLY A 227 1.67 -16.47 -9.68
C GLY A 227 2.36 -15.74 -10.84
N GLY A 228 2.04 -14.47 -11.09
CA GLY A 228 2.59 -13.72 -12.23
C GLY A 228 2.16 -14.29 -13.58
N VAL A 229 0.99 -14.94 -13.67
CA VAL A 229 0.43 -15.53 -14.89
C VAL A 229 -0.87 -14.86 -15.33
N TRP A 230 -1.45 -14.00 -14.50
CA TRP A 230 -2.60 -13.17 -14.86
C TRP A 230 -2.26 -12.03 -15.81
N SER A 231 -3.10 -11.81 -16.81
CA SER A 231 -3.04 -10.63 -17.68
C SER A 231 -4.32 -9.80 -17.51
N PRO A 232 -4.22 -8.47 -17.36
CA PRO A 232 -5.41 -7.63 -17.32
C PRO A 232 -6.18 -7.76 -18.63
N PRO A 233 -7.53 -7.65 -18.59
CA PRO A 233 -8.31 -7.55 -19.82
C PRO A 233 -7.78 -6.36 -20.63
N VAL A 234 -7.58 -6.57 -21.94
CA VAL A 234 -7.16 -5.51 -22.85
C VAL A 234 -8.24 -4.43 -22.79
N ASN A 235 -7.91 -3.27 -22.24
CA ASN A 235 -8.80 -2.11 -22.34
C ASN A 235 -8.95 -1.79 -23.84
N THR A 236 -10.08 -2.19 -24.43
CA THR A 236 -10.71 -1.35 -25.46
C THR A 236 -10.93 -0.01 -24.77
N GLN A 237 -10.01 0.92 -25.02
CA GLN A 237 -10.15 2.30 -24.59
C GLN A 237 -11.55 2.75 -25.00
N LEU A 238 -12.38 3.10 -24.01
CA LEU A 238 -13.51 3.97 -24.26
C LEU A 238 -12.91 5.28 -24.77
N VAL A 239 -13.14 5.53 -26.06
CA VAL A 239 -12.86 6.79 -26.78
C VAL A 239 -13.66 7.91 -26.14
#